data_AF-A0A1I6AWF8-F1
#
_entry.id   AF-A0A1I6AWF8-F1
#
_cell.length_a   1.000
_cell.length_b   1.000
_cell.length_c   1.000
_cell.angle_alpha   90.00
_cell.angle_beta   90.00
_cell.angle_gamma   90.00
#
_symmetry.space_group_name_H-M   'P 1'
#
loop_
_entity.id
_entity.type
_entity.pdbx_description
1 polymer ?
#
loop_
_entity_poly.entity_id
_entity_poly.type
_entity_poly.pdbx_seq_one_letter_code
_entity_poly.pdbx_strand_id
1 'polypeptide(L)'
;MKRLRLFRWVGLCLILALGNACQSSKSEEKATSSVTEERANLPTAAPPVGTPPVAMAPPPASPAQLRTLAQSFDPIIRGAWVTTGYLEAVQKSKSPLKAADAVGAVSEIHINPAARAGDSLVLTVGFGNHEGGNTTLYYRPGQQPNSLATRYRDYDSPGSYAELSYRLGPRDTTLLLTTYSRSRRALNRTAYRRVAGAQVGTLGALNRAVNQRLFVGSYTGVDSLGKPAAMQFAANGRLKGLKGFRTYTVNTDFSGGPGNDIDHLVLDPQTKHTRLMGYSHRADTLRLYAADTVEPQLVAGTEDEYTLPVLVRGRLLFTLVRRR
;
A
#
# COMPACT_ATOMS: atom_id res chain seq x y z
N MET A 1 -10.75 -10.97 24.54
CA MET A 1 -9.87 -10.45 23.46
C MET A 1 -9.27 -11.65 22.73
N LYS A 2 -9.78 -11.97 21.54
CA LYS A 2 -9.32 -13.14 20.76
C LYS A 2 -8.13 -12.73 19.89
N ARG A 3 -6.96 -13.30 20.14
CA ARG A 3 -5.76 -13.12 19.32
C ARG A 3 -5.98 -13.85 17.98
N LEU A 4 -5.94 -13.12 16.86
CA LEU A 4 -5.85 -13.72 15.54
C LEU A 4 -4.48 -14.42 15.42
N ARG A 5 -4.48 -15.71 15.07
CA ARG A 5 -3.27 -16.46 14.72
C ARG A 5 -2.95 -16.15 13.26
N LEU A 6 -1.91 -15.35 13.01
CA LEU A 6 -1.29 -15.30 11.68
C LEU A 6 -0.51 -16.61 11.45
N PHE A 7 -0.84 -17.30 10.37
CA PHE A 7 -0.05 -18.43 9.88
C PHE A 7 1.26 -17.91 9.27
N ARG A 8 2.39 -18.33 9.84
CA ARG A 8 3.73 -18.13 9.28
C ARG A 8 3.97 -19.17 8.18
N TRP A 9 4.20 -18.71 6.96
CA TRP A 9 5.01 -19.42 5.97
C TRP A 9 6.25 -18.57 5.76
N VAL A 10 7.39 -19.02 6.30
CA VAL A 10 8.71 -18.41 6.04
C VAL A 10 9.35 -19.21 4.93
N GLY A 11 9.25 -18.70 3.70
CA GLY A 11 10.17 -19.03 2.62
C GLY A 11 11.27 -17.98 2.63
N LEU A 12 12.48 -18.38 3.00
CA LEU A 12 13.67 -17.53 3.05
C LEU A 12 14.14 -17.23 1.61
N CYS A 13 13.76 -16.06 1.08
CA CYS A 13 14.46 -15.44 -0.06
C CYS A 13 14.89 -14.04 0.35
N LEU A 14 16.18 -13.89 0.63
CA LEU A 14 16.84 -12.63 0.91
C LEU A 14 17.04 -11.87 -0.42
N ILE A 15 16.14 -10.93 -0.73
CA ILE A 15 16.39 -9.88 -1.72
C ILE A 15 16.06 -8.56 -1.06
N LEU A 16 17.08 -7.70 -0.93
CA LEU A 16 16.92 -6.29 -0.58
C LEU A 16 15.92 -5.64 -1.55
N ALA A 17 14.71 -5.34 -1.06
CA ALA A 17 13.73 -4.54 -1.78
C ALA A 17 14.17 -3.07 -1.79
N LEU A 18 15.20 -2.76 -2.58
CA LEU A 18 15.36 -1.43 -3.16
C LEU A 18 14.42 -1.40 -4.38
N GLY A 19 13.44 -0.51 -4.34
CA GLY A 19 12.39 -0.42 -5.33
C GLY A 19 12.94 -0.35 -6.76
N ASN A 20 12.60 -1.34 -7.57
CA ASN A 20 12.66 -1.27 -9.02
C ASN A 20 11.23 -1.37 -9.55
N ALA A 21 10.74 -0.24 -10.08
CA ALA A 21 9.67 -0.25 -11.05
C ALA A 21 10.18 -1.02 -12.29
N CYS A 22 9.65 -2.22 -12.53
CA CYS A 22 10.00 -3.04 -13.69
C CYS A 22 9.60 -2.36 -15.00
N GLN A 23 10.60 -1.98 -15.80
CA GLN A 23 10.50 -1.94 -17.26
C GLN A 23 10.81 -3.34 -17.81
N SER A 24 9.94 -3.80 -18.72
CA SER A 24 10.02 -5.06 -19.44
C SER A 24 11.08 -4.97 -20.54
N SER A 25 12.05 -5.89 -20.53
CA SER A 25 12.81 -6.26 -21.73
C SER A 25 12.84 -7.77 -21.84
N LYS A 26 12.36 -8.25 -23.00
CA LYS A 26 12.40 -9.65 -23.44
C LYS A 26 13.84 -10.07 -23.70
N SER A 27 14.18 -11.29 -23.29
CA SER A 27 15.21 -12.08 -23.95
C SER A 27 14.83 -13.55 -23.85
N GLU A 28 14.73 -14.18 -25.02
CA GLU A 28 14.59 -15.61 -25.26
C GLU A 28 15.87 -16.32 -24.83
N GLU A 29 15.77 -17.48 -24.19
CA GLU A 29 16.82 -18.50 -24.33
C GLU A 29 16.31 -19.92 -24.15
N LYS A 30 17.02 -20.80 -24.85
CA LYS A 30 16.69 -22.16 -25.31
C LYS A 30 16.71 -23.20 -24.21
N ALA A 31 15.86 -24.21 -24.39
CA ALA A 31 15.88 -25.47 -23.68
C ALA A 31 17.12 -26.32 -24.03
N THR A 32 17.67 -27.02 -23.02
CA THR A 32 18.27 -28.34 -23.22
C THR A 32 17.93 -29.24 -22.04
N SER A 33 17.45 -30.43 -22.36
CA SER A 33 16.99 -31.51 -21.48
C SER A 33 18.14 -32.48 -21.20
N SER A 34 18.19 -33.05 -19.99
CA SER A 34 18.66 -34.42 -19.78
C SER A 34 18.09 -35.01 -18.50
N VAL A 35 17.57 -36.22 -18.67
CA VAL A 35 16.81 -37.10 -17.78
C VAL A 35 17.75 -37.87 -16.84
N THR A 36 17.35 -38.07 -15.59
CA THR A 36 17.54 -39.35 -14.86
C THR A 36 16.37 -39.57 -13.88
N GLU A 37 15.61 -40.64 -14.10
CA GLU A 37 14.56 -41.14 -13.20
C GLU A 37 15.18 -41.83 -11.98
N GLU A 38 14.78 -41.43 -10.78
CA GLU A 38 14.90 -42.26 -9.58
C GLU A 38 13.55 -42.28 -8.85
N ARG A 39 12.87 -43.43 -8.94
CA ARG A 39 11.57 -43.70 -8.33
C ARG A 39 11.75 -44.02 -6.84
N ALA A 40 11.29 -43.13 -5.97
CA ALA A 40 11.02 -43.43 -4.58
C ALA A 40 9.53 -43.21 -4.26
N ASN A 41 8.90 -44.25 -3.70
CA ASN A 41 7.52 -44.31 -3.26
C ASN A 41 7.17 -43.16 -2.29
N LEU A 42 6.26 -42.27 -2.72
CA LEU A 42 5.57 -41.30 -1.86
C LEU A 42 4.09 -41.70 -1.72
N PRO A 43 3.49 -41.53 -0.53
CA PRO A 43 2.09 -41.86 -0.29
C PRO A 43 1.15 -40.98 -1.11
N THR A 44 0.09 -41.63 -1.58
CA THR A 44 -0.99 -41.12 -2.43
C THR A 44 -1.45 -39.72 -2.02
N ALA A 45 -1.21 -38.75 -2.92
CA ALA A 45 -1.74 -37.40 -2.81
C ALA A 45 -3.27 -37.43 -2.75
N ALA A 46 -3.84 -36.69 -1.81
CA ALA A 46 -5.26 -36.38 -1.78
C ALA A 46 -5.72 -35.76 -3.12
N PRO A 47 -6.96 -36.00 -3.57
CA PRO A 47 -7.45 -35.48 -4.84
C PRO A 47 -7.31 -33.96 -4.90
N PRO A 48 -7.09 -33.37 -6.09
CA PRO A 48 -6.99 -31.93 -6.23
C PRO A 48 -8.25 -31.28 -5.68
N VAL A 49 -8.06 -30.40 -4.69
CA VAL A 49 -9.12 -29.53 -4.19
C VAL A 49 -9.70 -28.80 -5.40
N GLY A 50 -10.94 -29.16 -5.75
CA GLY A 50 -11.63 -28.61 -6.91
C GLY A 50 -11.51 -27.10 -6.92
N THR A 51 -11.16 -26.54 -8.06
CA THR A 51 -11.08 -25.09 -8.26
C THR A 51 -12.42 -24.51 -7.80
N PRO A 52 -12.45 -23.64 -6.77
CA PRO A 52 -13.71 -23.09 -6.30
C PRO A 52 -14.38 -22.37 -7.46
N PRO A 53 -15.72 -22.47 -7.62
CA PRO A 53 -16.41 -21.84 -8.74
C PRO A 53 -16.06 -20.36 -8.76
N VAL A 54 -15.51 -19.93 -9.90
CA VAL A 54 -15.33 -18.52 -10.22
C VAL A 54 -16.67 -17.86 -9.98
N ALA A 55 -16.73 -16.89 -9.06
CA ALA A 55 -17.94 -16.10 -8.86
C ALA A 55 -18.39 -15.60 -10.24
N MET A 56 -19.54 -16.07 -10.71
CA MET A 56 -20.01 -15.79 -12.06
C MET A 56 -20.04 -14.28 -12.25
N ALA A 57 -19.19 -13.76 -13.13
CA ALA A 57 -19.23 -12.36 -13.49
C ALA A 57 -20.67 -12.05 -13.98
N PRO A 58 -21.27 -10.92 -13.60
CA PRO A 58 -22.60 -10.57 -14.08
C PRO A 58 -22.62 -10.56 -15.61
N PRO A 59 -23.76 -10.82 -16.26
CA PRO A 59 -23.84 -10.83 -17.72
C PRO A 59 -23.32 -9.50 -18.31
N PRO A 60 -22.71 -9.53 -19.51
CA PRO A 60 -22.19 -8.32 -20.14
C PRO A 60 -23.31 -7.30 -20.35
N ALA A 61 -22.99 -6.02 -20.12
CA ALA A 61 -23.93 -4.92 -20.36
C ALA A 61 -24.15 -4.72 -21.86
N SER A 62 -25.38 -4.37 -22.26
CA SER A 62 -25.62 -3.93 -23.64
C SER A 62 -24.80 -2.66 -23.97
N PRO A 63 -24.49 -2.38 -25.26
CA PRO A 63 -23.73 -1.18 -25.63
C PRO A 63 -24.36 0.14 -25.13
N ALA A 64 -25.69 0.20 -25.05
CA ALA A 64 -26.39 1.37 -24.51
C ALA A 64 -26.20 1.51 -23.00
N GLN A 65 -26.37 0.42 -22.24
CA GLN A 65 -26.14 0.40 -20.80
C GLN A 65 -24.69 0.73 -20.44
N LEU A 66 -23.73 0.19 -21.19
CA LEU A 66 -22.31 0.50 -21.03
C LEU A 66 -22.05 2.00 -21.14
N ARG A 67 -22.61 2.68 -22.15
CA ARG A 67 -22.48 4.13 -22.31
C ARG A 67 -23.08 4.89 -21.13
N THR A 68 -24.25 4.49 -20.64
CA THR A 68 -24.90 5.13 -19.48
C THR A 68 -24.07 4.96 -18.21
N LEU A 69 -23.55 3.75 -17.96
CA LEU A 69 -22.67 3.49 -16.81
C LEU A 69 -21.36 4.28 -16.93
N ALA A 70 -20.75 4.33 -18.12
CA ALA A 70 -19.57 5.14 -18.39
C ALA A 70 -19.80 6.63 -18.08
N GLN A 71 -20.86 7.21 -18.65
CA GLN A 71 -21.19 8.63 -18.47
C GLN A 71 -21.44 9.00 -17.01
N SER A 72 -22.06 8.10 -16.24
CA SER A 72 -22.37 8.35 -14.82
C SER A 72 -21.17 8.12 -13.90
N PHE A 73 -20.38 7.08 -14.11
CA PHE A 73 -19.27 6.73 -13.19
C PHE A 73 -17.98 7.49 -13.48
N ASP A 74 -17.55 7.58 -14.75
CA ASP A 74 -16.22 8.09 -15.13
C ASP A 74 -15.83 9.42 -14.46
N PRO A 75 -16.67 10.47 -14.49
CA PRO A 75 -16.31 11.75 -13.85
C PRO A 75 -16.19 11.65 -12.33
N ILE A 76 -16.90 10.70 -11.71
CA ILE A 76 -17.00 10.55 -10.26
C ILE A 76 -15.87 9.68 -9.70
N ILE A 77 -15.47 8.62 -10.41
CA ILE A 77 -14.49 7.65 -9.90
C ILE A 77 -13.06 7.93 -10.35
N ARG A 78 -12.84 8.79 -11.36
CA ARG A 78 -11.49 9.15 -11.81
C ARG A 78 -10.64 9.71 -10.66
N GLY A 79 -9.44 9.15 -10.49
CA GLY A 79 -8.46 9.65 -9.52
C GLY A 79 -7.66 8.56 -8.82
N ALA A 80 -6.85 8.98 -7.86
CA ALA A 80 -6.21 8.09 -6.90
C ALA A 80 -6.94 8.16 -5.57
N TRP A 81 -7.24 7.00 -5.00
CA TRP A 81 -8.08 6.83 -3.83
C TRP A 81 -7.34 6.03 -2.79
N VAL A 82 -7.45 6.43 -1.52
CA VAL A 82 -6.68 5.86 -0.41
C VAL A 82 -7.61 5.57 0.75
N THR A 83 -7.28 4.53 1.53
CA THR A 83 -8.16 4.10 2.64
C THR A 83 -8.35 5.21 3.67
N THR A 84 -9.61 5.52 3.93
CA THR A 84 -10.00 6.62 4.83
C THR A 84 -9.67 6.27 6.28
N GLY A 85 -10.01 5.05 6.70
CA GLY A 85 -9.76 4.57 8.06
C GLY A 85 -8.27 4.59 8.43
N TYR A 86 -7.39 4.19 7.51
CA TYR A 86 -5.95 4.29 7.72
C TYR A 86 -5.49 5.73 7.93
N LEU A 87 -5.94 6.67 7.09
CA LEU A 87 -5.51 8.07 7.19
C LEU A 87 -6.07 8.78 8.42
N GLU A 88 -7.21 8.34 8.94
CA GLU A 88 -7.74 8.77 10.23
C GLU A 88 -6.91 8.19 11.37
N ALA A 89 -6.56 6.91 11.32
CA ALA A 89 -5.68 6.27 12.29
C ALA A 89 -4.31 6.96 12.34
N VAL A 90 -3.68 7.21 11.19
CA VAL A 90 -2.41 7.96 11.07
C VAL A 90 -2.55 9.38 11.64
N GLN A 91 -3.65 10.08 11.32
CA GLN A 91 -3.87 11.43 11.84
C GLN A 91 -3.99 11.45 13.37
N LYS A 92 -4.60 10.41 13.95
CA LYS A 92 -4.80 10.27 15.40
C LYS A 92 -3.52 9.83 16.11
N SER A 93 -2.83 8.81 15.60
CA SER A 93 -1.65 8.20 16.22
C SER A 93 -0.36 9.00 15.96
N LYS A 94 -0.35 9.81 14.90
CA LYS A 94 0.85 10.44 14.29
C LYS A 94 1.92 9.42 13.87
N SER A 95 1.48 8.20 13.58
CA SER A 95 2.34 7.03 13.40
C SER A 95 1.70 6.09 12.38
N PRO A 96 2.26 6.02 11.15
CA PRO A 96 1.96 4.98 10.17
C PRO A 96 2.07 3.58 10.76
N LEU A 97 3.08 3.32 11.59
CA LEU A 97 3.29 2.01 12.19
C LEU A 97 2.13 1.61 13.11
N LYS A 98 1.73 2.50 14.03
CA LYS A 98 0.58 2.25 14.92
C LYS A 98 -0.75 2.18 14.19
N ALA A 99 -0.79 2.65 12.94
CA ALA A 99 -1.98 2.62 12.09
C ALA A 99 -1.98 1.43 11.13
N ALA A 100 -0.95 0.56 11.13
CA ALA A 100 -0.77 -0.52 10.16
C ALA A 100 -2.03 -1.38 10.00
N ASP A 101 -2.63 -1.83 11.11
CA ASP A 101 -3.85 -2.66 11.09
C ASP A 101 -5.06 -1.99 10.41
N ALA A 102 -5.09 -0.66 10.33
CA ALA A 102 -6.17 0.10 9.71
C ALA A 102 -6.01 0.24 8.18
N VAL A 103 -4.90 -0.24 7.60
CA VAL A 103 -4.63 -0.13 6.16
C VAL A 103 -5.64 -0.88 5.32
N GLY A 104 -6.09 -2.04 5.81
CA GLY A 104 -6.96 -2.96 5.08
C GLY A 104 -6.25 -3.67 3.92
N ALA A 105 -6.94 -4.62 3.30
CA ALA A 105 -6.34 -5.43 2.23
C ALA A 105 -5.97 -4.62 0.98
N VAL A 106 -6.77 -3.61 0.61
CA VAL A 106 -6.48 -2.69 -0.50
C VAL A 106 -6.24 -1.31 0.09
N SER A 107 -5.02 -0.80 -0.01
CA SER A 107 -4.57 0.44 0.62
C SER A 107 -4.79 1.66 -0.28
N GLU A 108 -4.66 1.48 -1.60
CA GLU A 108 -4.94 2.51 -2.60
C GLU A 108 -5.50 1.92 -3.91
N ILE A 109 -6.28 2.73 -4.63
CA ILE A 109 -6.92 2.40 -5.91
C ILE A 109 -6.72 3.56 -6.88
N HIS A 110 -6.14 3.31 -8.05
CA HIS A 110 -5.97 4.30 -9.10
C HIS A 110 -6.90 3.96 -10.27
N ILE A 111 -7.73 4.92 -10.65
CA ILE A 111 -8.79 4.75 -11.65
C ILE A 111 -8.59 5.77 -12.77
N ASN A 112 -8.23 5.26 -13.96
CA ASN A 112 -8.14 6.04 -15.19
C ASN A 112 -9.21 5.57 -16.20
N PRO A 113 -10.42 6.17 -16.22
CA PRO A 113 -11.48 5.73 -17.13
C PRO A 113 -11.11 5.80 -18.62
N ALA A 114 -10.12 6.62 -19.00
CA ALA A 114 -9.63 6.70 -20.38
C ALA A 114 -8.94 5.41 -20.86
N ALA A 115 -8.53 4.53 -19.94
CA ALA A 115 -7.93 3.23 -20.25
C ALA A 115 -8.96 2.08 -20.36
N ARG A 116 -10.27 2.38 -20.33
CA ARG A 116 -11.32 1.37 -20.46
C ARG A 116 -11.27 0.70 -21.83
N ALA A 117 -11.42 -0.62 -21.86
CA ALA A 117 -11.56 -1.44 -23.05
C ALA A 117 -12.89 -2.21 -23.00
N GLY A 118 -13.85 -1.84 -23.85
CA GLY A 118 -15.20 -2.39 -23.82
C GLY A 118 -15.88 -2.12 -22.48
N ASP A 119 -16.36 -3.17 -21.81
CA ASP A 119 -16.99 -3.08 -20.49
C ASP A 119 -16.01 -3.23 -19.32
N SER A 120 -14.71 -3.26 -19.58
CA SER A 120 -13.69 -3.58 -18.59
C SER A 120 -12.68 -2.45 -18.43
N LEU A 121 -12.29 -2.17 -17.19
CA LEU A 121 -11.25 -1.21 -16.85
C LEU A 121 -10.27 -1.84 -15.86
N VAL A 122 -8.99 -1.91 -16.23
CA VAL A 122 -7.95 -2.35 -15.29
C VAL A 122 -7.62 -1.21 -14.34
N LEU A 123 -7.68 -1.51 -13.04
CA LEU A 123 -7.32 -0.61 -11.96
C LEU A 123 -5.95 -0.99 -11.42
N THR A 124 -5.09 -0.01 -11.17
CA THR A 124 -3.88 -0.23 -10.36
C THR A 124 -4.26 -0.13 -8.89
N VAL A 125 -3.83 -1.09 -8.08
CA VAL A 125 -4.16 -1.16 -6.65
C VAL A 125 -2.91 -1.44 -5.82
N GLY A 126 -2.87 -0.88 -4.61
CA GLY A 126 -1.89 -1.25 -3.59
C GLY A 126 -2.53 -2.24 -2.61
N PHE A 127 -1.83 -3.34 -2.32
CA PHE A 127 -2.27 -4.36 -1.36
C PHE A 127 -1.44 -4.30 -0.08
N GLY A 128 -2.12 -4.16 1.07
CA GLY A 128 -1.48 -4.11 2.39
C GLY A 128 -0.40 -3.03 2.55
N ASN A 129 -0.31 -2.09 1.60
CA ASN A 129 0.79 -1.13 1.46
C ASN A 129 2.19 -1.72 1.34
N HIS A 130 2.28 -2.96 0.87
CA HIS A 130 3.53 -3.66 0.59
C HIS A 130 3.65 -3.98 -0.90
N GLU A 131 2.56 -4.43 -1.50
CA GLU A 131 2.55 -4.93 -2.86
C GLU A 131 1.76 -4.02 -3.79
N GLY A 132 2.26 -3.88 -5.01
CA GLY A 132 1.49 -3.33 -6.12
C GLY A 132 0.82 -4.44 -6.91
N GLY A 133 -0.37 -4.17 -7.43
CA GLY A 133 -1.05 -5.11 -8.30
C GLY A 133 -2.15 -4.47 -9.11
N ASN A 134 -2.97 -5.31 -9.73
CA ASN A 134 -4.07 -4.88 -10.56
C ASN A 134 -5.36 -5.62 -10.18
N THR A 135 -6.49 -4.96 -10.38
CA THR A 135 -7.81 -5.61 -10.42
C THR A 135 -8.60 -5.09 -11.62
N THR A 136 -9.75 -5.68 -11.91
CA THR A 136 -10.60 -5.26 -13.02
C THR A 136 -11.92 -4.74 -12.48
N LEU A 137 -12.34 -3.56 -12.95
CA LEU A 137 -13.68 -3.01 -12.78
C LEU A 137 -14.48 -3.32 -14.04
N TYR A 138 -15.68 -3.86 -13.87
CA TYR A 138 -16.61 -4.12 -14.97
C TYR A 138 -17.71 -3.06 -14.94
N TYR A 139 -17.99 -2.44 -16.08
CA TYR A 139 -19.13 -1.54 -16.31
C TYR A 139 -20.40 -2.37 -16.46
N ARG A 140 -20.72 -3.10 -15.38
CA ARG A 140 -21.89 -3.94 -15.20
C ARG A 140 -22.50 -3.55 -13.86
N PRO A 141 -23.83 -3.37 -13.77
CA PRO A 141 -24.47 -3.01 -12.52
C PRO A 141 -24.16 -4.03 -11.43
N GLY A 142 -23.83 -3.53 -10.23
CA GLY A 142 -23.74 -4.37 -9.04
C GLY A 142 -25.09 -4.46 -8.30
N GLN A 143 -25.02 -4.88 -7.05
CA GLN A 143 -26.16 -5.02 -6.13
C GLN A 143 -26.76 -3.67 -5.73
N GLN A 144 -26.00 -2.58 -5.82
CA GLN A 144 -26.46 -1.22 -5.52
C GLN A 144 -26.54 -0.38 -6.82
N PRO A 145 -27.47 0.58 -6.93
CA PRO A 145 -27.62 1.40 -8.16
C PRO A 145 -26.36 2.17 -8.57
N ASN A 146 -25.50 2.47 -7.61
CA ASN A 146 -24.24 3.19 -7.75
C ASN A 146 -23.01 2.28 -7.57
N SER A 147 -23.15 0.97 -7.82
CA SER A 147 -22.04 0.03 -7.77
C SER A 147 -21.75 -0.64 -9.12
N LEU A 148 -20.47 -0.92 -9.33
CA LEU A 148 -19.92 -1.67 -10.46
C LEU A 148 -19.21 -2.92 -9.93
N ALA A 149 -19.36 -4.03 -10.63
CA ALA A 149 -18.71 -5.28 -10.27
C ALA A 149 -17.18 -5.19 -10.43
N THR A 150 -16.43 -5.91 -9.59
CA THR A 150 -14.97 -6.00 -9.69
C THR A 150 -14.51 -7.45 -9.75
N ARG A 151 -13.28 -7.68 -10.21
CA ARG A 151 -12.56 -8.97 -10.11
C ARG A 151 -11.71 -9.05 -8.83
N TYR A 152 -11.92 -8.17 -7.86
CA TYR A 152 -11.18 -8.24 -6.60
C TYR A 152 -11.61 -9.50 -5.83
N ARG A 153 -10.62 -10.24 -5.33
CA ARG A 153 -10.81 -11.46 -4.55
C ARG A 153 -10.40 -11.20 -3.11
N ASP A 154 -11.32 -11.45 -2.20
CA ASP A 154 -11.04 -11.50 -0.78
C ASP A 154 -10.63 -12.94 -0.43
N TYR A 155 -9.35 -13.13 -0.10
CA TYR A 155 -8.77 -14.43 0.18
C TYR A 155 -9.18 -14.99 1.55
N ASP A 156 -9.58 -14.11 2.48
CA ASP A 156 -10.07 -14.51 3.80
C ASP A 156 -11.53 -15.00 3.74
N SER A 157 -12.23 -14.67 2.66
CA SER A 157 -13.62 -15.08 2.42
C SER A 157 -13.78 -15.79 1.06
N PRO A 158 -13.37 -17.05 0.92
CA PRO A 158 -13.46 -17.80 -0.33
C PRO A 158 -14.88 -17.80 -0.92
N GLY A 159 -14.98 -17.48 -2.21
CA GLY A 159 -16.26 -17.42 -2.93
C GLY A 159 -17.05 -16.13 -2.72
N SER A 160 -16.52 -15.16 -1.96
CA SER A 160 -17.02 -13.79 -1.97
C SER A 160 -16.81 -13.12 -3.34
N TYR A 161 -17.52 -12.02 -3.56
CA TYR A 161 -17.32 -11.12 -4.68
C TYR A 161 -17.29 -9.68 -4.19
N ALA A 162 -16.76 -8.76 -4.98
CA ALA A 162 -16.60 -7.37 -4.57
C ALA A 162 -17.14 -6.40 -5.61
N GLU A 163 -17.66 -5.29 -5.11
CA GLU A 163 -18.19 -4.19 -5.91
C GLU A 163 -17.57 -2.88 -5.49
N LEU A 164 -17.35 -2.00 -6.46
CA LEU A 164 -16.91 -0.63 -6.25
C LEU A 164 -18.09 0.31 -6.43
N SER A 165 -18.37 1.12 -5.41
CA SER A 165 -19.44 2.11 -5.43
C SER A 165 -18.93 3.47 -5.00
N TYR A 166 -19.74 4.52 -5.16
CA TYR A 166 -19.42 5.85 -4.69
C TYR A 166 -20.59 6.47 -3.91
N ARG A 167 -20.29 7.32 -2.94
CA ARG A 167 -21.26 8.17 -2.26
C ARG A 167 -20.88 9.63 -2.48
N LEU A 168 -21.79 10.41 -3.04
CA LEU A 168 -21.65 11.86 -3.15
C LEU A 168 -21.99 12.49 -1.80
N GLY A 169 -21.08 13.27 -1.25
CA GLY A 169 -21.31 14.14 -0.10
C GLY A 169 -21.34 15.61 -0.52
N PRO A 170 -21.68 16.53 0.40
CA PRO A 170 -21.79 17.96 0.09
C PRO A 170 -20.47 18.61 -0.37
N ARG A 171 -19.33 18.03 0.02
CA ARG A 171 -17.99 18.59 -0.22
C ARG A 171 -16.99 17.60 -0.82
N ASP A 172 -17.30 16.31 -0.76
CA ASP A 172 -16.37 15.27 -1.19
C ASP A 172 -17.12 14.01 -1.63
N THR A 173 -16.45 13.20 -2.43
CA THR A 173 -16.91 11.88 -2.86
C THR A 173 -16.21 10.82 -2.04
N THR A 174 -16.94 9.83 -1.55
CA THR A 174 -16.38 8.63 -0.94
C THR A 174 -16.47 7.48 -1.92
N LEU A 175 -15.37 6.81 -2.20
CA LEU A 175 -15.38 5.54 -2.92
C LEU A 175 -15.48 4.39 -1.91
N LEU A 176 -16.21 3.34 -2.23
CA LEU A 176 -16.49 2.22 -1.34
C LEU A 176 -16.22 0.91 -2.07
N LEU A 177 -15.27 0.12 -1.55
CA LEU A 177 -15.10 -1.28 -1.95
C LEU A 177 -15.87 -2.14 -0.95
N THR A 178 -16.95 -2.78 -1.40
CA THR A 178 -17.76 -3.68 -0.56
C THR A 178 -17.56 -5.11 -1.02
N THR A 179 -17.17 -6.00 -0.11
CA THR A 179 -17.14 -7.45 -0.35
C THR A 179 -18.45 -8.06 0.15
N TYR A 180 -19.00 -9.00 -0.62
CA TYR A 180 -20.24 -9.68 -0.34
C TYR A 180 -20.02 -11.19 -0.30
N SER A 181 -20.80 -11.89 0.54
CA SER A 181 -20.90 -13.35 0.50
C SER A 181 -21.60 -13.80 -0.79
N ARG A 182 -21.52 -15.12 -1.08
CA ARG A 182 -22.33 -15.73 -2.16
C ARG A 182 -23.83 -15.48 -2.00
N SER A 183 -24.31 -15.35 -0.76
CA SER A 183 -25.70 -15.02 -0.43
C SER A 183 -26.01 -13.51 -0.48
N ARG A 184 -25.13 -12.70 -1.08
CA ARG A 184 -25.29 -11.24 -1.26
C ARG A 184 -25.33 -10.43 0.04
N ARG A 185 -24.82 -10.98 1.14
CA ARG A 185 -24.66 -10.27 2.42
C ARG A 185 -23.33 -9.53 2.42
N ALA A 186 -23.33 -8.23 2.74
CA ALA A 186 -22.09 -7.48 2.90
C ALA A 186 -21.24 -8.11 4.02
N LEU A 187 -19.98 -8.40 3.70
CA LEU A 187 -18.98 -8.96 4.62
C LEU A 187 -18.06 -7.87 5.14
N ASN A 188 -17.54 -7.05 4.23
CA ASN A 188 -16.69 -5.91 4.55
C ASN A 188 -17.02 -4.71 3.66
N ARG A 189 -16.75 -3.50 4.16
CA ARG A 189 -16.88 -2.26 3.42
C ARG A 189 -15.73 -1.34 3.77
N THR A 190 -14.86 -1.09 2.80
CA THR A 190 -13.73 -0.18 2.95
C THR A 190 -14.04 1.15 2.24
N ALA A 191 -13.91 2.25 2.98
CA ALA A 191 -14.09 3.60 2.45
C ALA A 191 -12.76 4.22 2.02
N TYR A 192 -12.78 4.88 0.87
CA TYR A 192 -11.63 5.58 0.31
C TYR A 192 -11.99 7.03 0.01
N ARG A 193 -10.99 7.89 0.16
CA ARG A 193 -11.06 9.30 -0.21
C ARG A 193 -10.09 9.61 -1.32
N ARG A 194 -10.42 10.59 -2.15
CA ARG A 194 -9.58 11.01 -3.26
C ARG A 194 -8.34 11.76 -2.76
N VAL A 195 -7.19 11.54 -3.38
CA VAL A 195 -5.95 12.30 -3.09
C VAL A 195 -5.73 13.36 -4.16
N ALA A 196 -5.85 14.63 -3.76
CA ALA A 196 -5.62 15.76 -4.65
C ALA A 196 -4.16 15.83 -5.14
N GLY A 197 -3.99 15.98 -6.46
CA GLY A 197 -2.70 16.11 -7.13
C GLY A 197 -1.85 14.83 -7.16
N ALA A 198 -2.40 13.68 -6.76
CA ALA A 198 -1.78 12.39 -7.04
C ALA A 198 -1.92 12.04 -8.53
N GLN A 199 -0.88 11.45 -9.10
CA GLN A 199 -0.91 10.96 -10.48
C GLN A 199 -1.69 9.65 -10.53
N VAL A 200 -2.55 9.50 -11.55
CA VAL A 200 -3.28 8.27 -11.78
C VAL A 200 -2.38 7.29 -12.54
N GLY A 201 -2.37 6.02 -12.15
CA GLY A 201 -1.59 4.95 -12.79
C GLY A 201 -0.22 4.67 -12.17
N THR A 202 0.21 5.44 -11.17
CA THR A 202 1.45 5.19 -10.41
C THR A 202 1.12 5.15 -8.93
N LEU A 203 1.46 4.05 -8.26
CA LEU A 203 1.30 3.88 -6.81
C LEU A 203 2.11 4.93 -6.03
N GLY A 204 1.64 5.31 -4.85
CA GLY A 204 2.22 6.36 -4.01
C GLY A 204 1.26 7.50 -3.65
N ALA A 205 -0.03 7.39 -4.00
CA ALA A 205 -1.04 8.31 -3.51
C ALA A 205 -1.19 8.22 -1.99
N LEU A 206 -1.00 7.02 -1.44
CA LEU A 206 -0.98 6.76 0.00
C LEU A 206 0.15 7.51 0.71
N ASN A 207 1.40 7.39 0.25
CA ASN A 207 2.53 8.14 0.82
C ASN A 207 2.31 9.64 0.72
N ARG A 208 1.79 10.14 -0.41
CA ARG A 208 1.41 11.57 -0.55
C ARG A 208 0.38 11.98 0.50
N ALA A 209 -0.64 11.16 0.72
CA ALA A 209 -1.69 11.44 1.69
C ALA A 209 -1.18 11.41 3.14
N VAL A 210 -0.26 10.50 3.47
CA VAL A 210 0.41 10.42 4.76
C VAL A 210 1.34 11.62 4.97
N ASN A 211 2.16 11.97 3.98
CA ASN A 211 3.00 13.17 3.99
C ASN A 211 2.18 14.44 4.27
N GLN A 212 1.04 14.59 3.59
CA GLN A 212 0.13 15.71 3.79
C GLN A 212 -0.39 15.82 5.23
N ARG A 213 -0.61 14.68 5.91
CA ARG A 213 -1.15 14.62 7.27
C ARG A 213 -0.09 14.83 8.35
N LEU A 214 1.11 14.31 8.12
CA LEU A 214 2.17 14.31 9.13
C LEU A 214 3.17 15.45 8.96
N PHE A 215 3.66 15.67 7.73
CA PHE A 215 4.87 16.47 7.52
C PHE A 215 4.63 17.79 6.81
N VAL A 216 3.62 17.93 5.94
CA VAL A 216 3.48 19.15 5.12
C VAL A 216 3.48 20.43 5.96
N GLY A 217 4.36 21.35 5.59
CA GLY A 217 4.49 22.65 6.24
C GLY A 217 5.92 23.16 6.24
N SER A 218 6.07 24.39 6.74
CA SER A 218 7.36 25.00 7.02
C SER A 218 7.65 24.90 8.52
N TYR A 219 8.89 24.59 8.85
CA TYR A 219 9.36 24.34 10.20
C TYR A 219 10.60 25.17 10.50
N THR A 220 10.73 25.61 11.75
CA THR A 220 11.91 26.28 12.29
C THR A 220 12.27 25.70 13.65
N GLY A 221 13.54 25.69 14.02
CA GLY A 221 13.98 25.19 15.31
C GLY A 221 15.49 25.10 15.39
N VAL A 222 16.00 24.04 15.99
CA VAL A 222 17.45 23.84 16.20
C VAL A 222 17.89 22.42 15.80
N ASP A 223 19.15 22.31 15.39
CA ASP A 223 19.84 21.03 15.23
C ASP A 223 20.40 20.50 16.57
N SER A 224 21.08 19.35 16.53
CA SER A 224 21.70 18.72 17.70
C SER A 224 22.85 19.52 18.32
N LEU A 225 23.35 20.54 17.63
CA LEU A 225 24.40 21.45 18.09
C LEU A 225 23.81 22.79 18.58
N GLY A 226 22.48 22.91 18.65
CA GLY A 226 21.79 24.13 19.04
C GLY A 226 21.75 25.20 17.94
N LYS A 227 22.21 24.90 16.72
CA LYS A 227 22.21 25.88 15.62
C LYS A 227 20.81 26.00 15.01
N PRO A 228 20.40 27.20 14.57
CA PRO A 228 19.12 27.38 13.90
C PRO A 228 18.96 26.47 12.68
N ALA A 229 17.79 25.84 12.57
CA ALA A 229 17.42 24.98 11.46
C ALA A 229 16.05 25.39 10.91
N ALA A 230 15.88 25.31 9.59
CA ALA A 230 14.61 25.54 8.93
C ALA A 230 14.41 24.50 7.83
N MET A 231 13.21 23.91 7.76
CA MET A 231 12.89 22.87 6.78
C MET A 231 11.49 23.07 6.23
N GLN A 232 11.28 22.70 4.96
CA GLN A 232 9.97 22.70 4.34
C GLN A 232 9.69 21.34 3.71
N PHE A 233 8.58 20.73 4.10
CA PHE A 233 8.12 19.44 3.60
C PHE A 233 6.89 19.65 2.72
N ALA A 234 6.88 19.04 1.55
CA ALA A 234 5.74 19.05 0.63
C ALA A 234 5.09 17.66 0.53
N ALA A 235 3.81 17.63 0.13
CA ALA A 235 3.02 16.39 0.09
C ALA A 235 3.59 15.37 -0.90
N ASN A 236 4.14 15.87 -2.00
CA ASN A 236 4.78 15.07 -3.04
C ASN A 236 6.19 14.57 -2.67
N GLY A 237 6.58 14.64 -1.40
CA GLY A 237 7.87 14.15 -0.93
C GLY A 237 9.03 15.11 -1.18
N ARG A 238 8.81 16.35 -1.65
CA ARG A 238 9.91 17.34 -1.75
C ARG A 238 10.30 17.88 -0.38
N LEU A 239 11.61 18.04 -0.18
CA LEU A 239 12.24 18.61 1.01
C LEU A 239 13.09 19.83 0.63
N LYS A 240 13.04 20.88 1.45
CA LYS A 240 13.97 22.02 1.38
C LYS A 240 14.52 22.33 2.77
N GLY A 241 15.70 22.95 2.81
CA GLY A 241 16.30 23.46 4.04
C GLY A 241 17.22 22.48 4.78
N LEU A 242 17.31 21.23 4.31
CA LEU A 242 18.29 20.26 4.81
C LEU A 242 19.40 20.06 3.78
N LYS A 243 20.64 20.44 4.13
CA LYS A 243 21.79 20.37 3.21
C LYS A 243 22.02 18.93 2.75
N GLY A 244 22.14 18.76 1.43
CA GLY A 244 22.44 17.46 0.81
C GLY A 244 21.22 16.59 0.50
N PHE A 245 20.01 17.00 0.91
CA PHE A 245 18.80 16.20 0.70
C PHE A 245 17.69 16.99 -0.02
N ARG A 246 16.95 16.34 -0.92
CA ARG A 246 15.93 17.00 -1.76
C ARG A 246 14.54 16.39 -1.65
N THR A 247 14.47 15.14 -1.23
CA THR A 247 13.25 14.36 -1.17
C THR A 247 13.17 13.56 0.13
N TYR A 248 11.96 13.21 0.52
CA TYR A 248 11.68 12.34 1.64
C TYR A 248 10.44 11.49 1.35
N THR A 249 10.44 10.28 1.90
CA THR A 249 9.28 9.38 1.90
C THR A 249 9.11 8.83 3.29
N VAL A 250 7.90 8.96 3.85
CA VAL A 250 7.56 8.29 5.11
C VAL A 250 7.39 6.80 4.86
N ASN A 251 7.97 5.96 5.71
CA ASN A 251 7.73 4.53 5.60
C ASN A 251 6.28 4.21 5.98
N THR A 252 5.65 3.45 5.11
CA THR A 252 4.28 2.99 5.30
C THR A 252 4.14 1.50 4.99
N ASP A 253 5.21 0.86 4.53
CA ASP A 253 5.28 -0.59 4.32
C ASP A 253 5.72 -1.25 5.63
N PHE A 254 4.94 -2.24 6.09
CA PHE A 254 5.17 -2.97 7.33
C PHE A 254 5.26 -4.48 7.16
N SER A 255 5.37 -4.98 5.92
CA SER A 255 5.24 -6.43 5.65
C SER A 255 6.54 -7.12 5.19
N GLY A 256 7.60 -6.39 4.81
CA GLY A 256 8.72 -7.00 4.07
C GLY A 256 10.15 -6.59 4.41
N GLY A 257 10.44 -5.94 5.54
CA GLY A 257 11.83 -5.58 5.87
C GLY A 257 12.09 -5.07 7.28
N PRO A 258 13.37 -4.84 7.64
CA PRO A 258 13.72 -4.07 8.83
C PRO A 258 13.08 -2.68 8.78
N GLY A 259 12.75 -2.12 9.93
CA GLY A 259 12.13 -0.78 9.98
C GLY A 259 10.66 -0.76 10.41
N ASN A 260 10.13 -1.88 10.86
CA ASN A 260 8.75 -1.98 11.36
C ASN A 260 8.64 -1.75 12.87
N ASP A 261 9.73 -1.39 13.54
CA ASP A 261 9.75 -1.19 14.99
C ASP A 261 9.60 0.28 15.38
N ILE A 262 9.95 1.20 14.47
CA ILE A 262 9.84 2.64 14.68
C ILE A 262 9.27 3.36 13.46
N ASP A 263 8.51 4.42 13.70
CA ASP A 263 8.17 5.38 12.65
C ASP A 263 9.43 6.07 12.14
N HIS A 264 9.64 5.98 10.83
CA HIS A 264 10.78 6.56 10.16
C HIS A 264 10.41 7.12 8.79
N LEU A 265 11.27 8.00 8.30
CA LEU A 265 11.28 8.48 6.92
C LEU A 265 12.62 8.18 6.28
N VAL A 266 12.62 8.07 4.97
CA VAL A 266 13.80 7.88 4.14
C VAL A 266 14.03 9.18 3.38
N LEU A 267 15.20 9.77 3.52
CA LEU A 267 15.64 10.89 2.70
C LEU A 267 16.29 10.37 1.42
N ASP A 268 15.98 11.00 0.29
CA ASP A 268 16.50 10.65 -1.04
C ASP A 268 16.52 9.13 -1.34
N PRO A 269 15.36 8.44 -1.21
CA PRO A 269 15.26 6.97 -1.26
C PRO A 269 15.70 6.34 -2.58
N GLN A 270 15.80 7.11 -3.66
CA GLN A 270 16.20 6.64 -4.99
C GLN A 270 17.65 6.99 -5.33
N THR A 271 18.46 7.34 -4.34
CA THR A 271 19.85 7.78 -4.54
C THR A 271 20.81 6.98 -3.66
N LYS A 272 22.10 7.02 -4.00
CA LYS A 272 23.18 6.49 -3.17
C LYS A 272 23.37 7.26 -1.85
N HIS A 273 22.74 8.42 -1.71
CA HIS A 273 22.77 9.25 -0.51
C HIS A 273 21.53 9.06 0.36
N THR A 274 20.90 7.89 0.29
CA THR A 274 19.74 7.56 1.11
C THR A 274 20.08 7.65 2.61
N ARG A 275 19.13 8.16 3.41
CA ARG A 275 19.29 8.22 4.87
C ARG A 275 17.99 7.94 5.59
N LEU A 276 18.05 7.02 6.55
CA LEU A 276 16.95 6.74 7.47
C LEU A 276 16.93 7.78 8.60
N MET A 277 15.74 8.24 8.93
CA MET A 277 15.51 9.09 10.09
C MET A 277 14.26 8.64 10.85
N GLY A 278 14.44 8.29 12.13
CA GLY A 278 13.31 8.11 13.03
C GLY A 278 12.64 9.45 13.29
N TYR A 279 11.34 9.46 13.57
CA TYR A 279 10.65 10.70 13.94
C TYR A 279 9.64 10.53 15.06
N SER A 280 9.23 11.67 15.63
CA SER A 280 8.06 11.75 16.49
C SER A 280 7.39 13.11 16.37
N HIS A 281 6.06 13.13 16.53
CA HIS A 281 5.27 14.35 16.61
C HIS A 281 4.70 14.52 18.02
N ARG A 282 4.78 15.75 18.53
CA ARG A 282 4.02 16.19 19.72
C ARG A 282 3.51 17.61 19.47
N ALA A 283 2.19 17.75 19.33
CA ALA A 283 1.56 18.99 18.87
C ALA A 283 2.23 19.49 17.58
N ASP A 284 2.69 20.74 17.55
CA ASP A 284 3.36 21.36 16.40
C ASP A 284 4.86 21.01 16.31
N THR A 285 5.39 20.24 17.27
CA THR A 285 6.80 19.88 17.33
C THR A 285 7.07 18.55 16.63
N LEU A 286 7.97 18.60 15.63
CA LEU A 286 8.58 17.46 14.97
C LEU A 286 9.99 17.26 15.52
N ARG A 287 10.29 16.04 15.99
CA ARG A 287 11.65 15.62 16.33
C ARG A 287 12.13 14.60 15.32
N LEU A 288 13.33 14.83 14.79
CA LEU A 288 14.00 13.92 13.86
C LEU A 288 15.23 13.33 14.54
N TYR A 289 15.38 12.02 14.44
CA TYR A 289 16.45 11.24 15.06
C TYR A 289 17.27 10.57 13.98
N ALA A 290 18.55 10.30 14.29
CA ALA A 290 19.28 9.30 13.53
C ALA A 290 18.53 7.96 13.61
N ALA A 291 18.61 7.16 12.56
CA ALA A 291 18.13 5.79 12.59
C ALA A 291 19.08 4.93 11.77
N ASP A 292 19.37 3.75 12.30
CA ASP A 292 20.33 2.82 11.74
C ASP A 292 19.75 1.42 11.83
N THR A 293 20.01 0.59 10.82
CA THR A 293 19.64 -0.83 10.84
C THR A 293 20.72 -1.58 11.62
N VAL A 294 20.29 -2.35 12.62
CA VAL A 294 21.14 -3.32 13.28
C VAL A 294 21.03 -4.62 12.52
N GLU A 295 22.17 -5.11 12.04
CA GLU A 295 22.25 -6.34 11.25
C GLU A 295 21.81 -7.56 12.07
N PRO A 296 21.28 -8.60 11.39
CA PRO A 296 21.02 -9.90 11.99
C PRO A 296 22.22 -10.44 12.75
N GLN A 297 21.98 -10.99 13.94
CA GLN A 297 23.00 -11.65 14.75
C GLN A 297 22.60 -13.10 14.98
N LEU A 298 23.58 -14.01 14.99
CA LEU A 298 23.34 -15.40 15.35
C LEU A 298 22.78 -15.48 16.77
N VAL A 299 21.68 -16.21 16.95
CA VAL A 299 21.07 -16.44 18.25
C VAL A 299 21.99 -17.37 19.03
N ALA A 300 22.42 -16.94 20.22
CA ALA A 300 23.35 -17.68 21.05
C ALA A 300 22.82 -19.11 21.34
N GLY A 301 23.66 -20.12 21.10
CA GLY A 301 23.30 -21.53 21.28
C GLY A 301 22.54 -22.15 20.11
N THR A 302 22.45 -21.46 18.97
CA THR A 302 21.92 -21.99 17.71
C THR A 302 23.01 -21.94 16.64
N GLU A 303 22.95 -22.84 15.67
CA GLU A 303 23.91 -22.86 14.55
C GLU A 303 23.43 -22.05 13.35
N ASP A 304 22.10 -21.95 13.16
CA ASP A 304 21.49 -21.39 11.95
C ASP A 304 20.34 -20.40 12.21
N GLU A 305 20.10 -20.00 13.47
CA GLU A 305 19.05 -19.03 13.78
C GLU A 305 19.63 -17.63 13.92
N TYR A 306 19.10 -16.67 13.16
CA TYR A 306 19.51 -15.26 13.21
C TYR A 306 18.37 -14.40 13.72
N THR A 307 18.71 -13.34 14.46
CA THR A 307 17.76 -12.26 14.76
C THR A 307 17.33 -11.58 13.47
N LEU A 308 16.10 -11.08 13.45
CA LEU A 308 15.67 -10.22 12.35
C LEU A 308 16.42 -8.87 12.44
N PRO A 309 16.70 -8.23 11.30
CA PRO A 309 17.27 -6.90 11.32
C PRO A 309 16.26 -5.93 11.96
N VAL A 310 16.75 -5.06 12.86
CA VAL A 310 15.90 -4.10 13.59
C VAL A 310 16.35 -2.68 13.31
N LEU A 311 15.38 -1.76 13.21
CA LEU A 311 15.70 -0.35 13.06
C LEU A 311 15.74 0.31 14.43
N VAL A 312 16.91 0.82 14.81
CA VAL A 312 17.09 1.50 16.09
C VAL A 312 17.06 3.01 15.93
N ARG A 313 16.39 3.67 16.87
CA ARG A 313 16.41 5.13 16.96
C ARG A 313 17.70 5.57 17.66
N GLY A 314 18.52 6.34 16.98
CA GLY A 314 19.72 6.96 17.51
C GLY A 314 19.46 8.33 18.15
N ARG A 315 20.52 9.15 18.18
CA ARG A 315 20.49 10.48 18.78
C ARG A 315 19.51 11.43 18.09
N LEU A 316 18.98 12.39 18.85
CA LEU A 316 18.19 13.50 18.32
C LEU A 316 19.05 14.37 17.40
N LEU A 317 18.56 14.64 16.19
CA LEU A 317 19.24 15.47 15.20
C LEU A 317 18.61 16.85 15.06
N PHE A 318 17.27 16.93 15.14
CA PHE A 318 16.55 18.18 15.00
C PHE A 318 15.34 18.23 15.93
N THR A 319 15.11 19.41 16.51
CA THR A 319 13.83 19.78 17.12
C THR A 319 13.25 20.93 16.33
N LEU A 320 12.12 20.68 15.68
CA LEU A 320 11.50 21.56 14.70
C LEU A 320 10.08 21.88 15.13
N VAL A 321 9.68 23.14 15.06
CA VAL A 321 8.31 23.60 15.35
C VAL A 321 7.68 24.07 14.04
N ARG A 322 6.48 23.55 13.74
CA ARG A 322 5.71 23.94 12.55
C ARG A 322 5.28 25.41 12.69
N ARG A 323 5.54 26.21 11.65
CA ARG A 323 5.03 27.57 11.54
C ARG A 323 3.54 27.51 11.20
N ARG A 324 2.74 28.33 11.89
CA ARG A 324 1.32 28.52 11.59
C ARG A 324 1.14 29.37 10.34
#